data_AF-S7WHF7-F1
#
_entry.id   AF-S7WHF7-F1
#
_cell.length_a   1.000
_cell.length_b   1.000
_cell.length_c   1.000
_cell.angle_alpha   90.00
_cell.angle_beta   90.00
_cell.angle_gamma   90.00
#
_symmetry.space_group_name_H-M   'P 1'
#
loop_
_entity.id
_entity.type
_entity.pdbx_description
1 polymer ?
#
loop_
_entity_poly.entity_id
_entity_poly.type
_entity_poly.pdbx_seq_one_letter_code
_entity_poly.pdbx_strand_id
1 'polypeptide(L)'
;MSNSRELAEAMPANLYDYKPTPEAMSFGDQILHIASNISYLTATINGERKSFFEKEDSQSLDKDSIIEILDAANNYVLELIKETEKSQLDEEIVFANENMTKENIFYLLRGHQTHHRGQCLVYLRLNGIKAPGYVGW
;
A
#
# COMPACT_ATOMS: atom_id res chain seq x y z
N MET A 1 -5.54 -6.28 9.94
CA MET A 1 -4.58 -5.56 9.07
C MET A 1 -4.24 -4.18 9.67
N SER A 2 -3.86 -4.10 10.96
CA SER A 2 -3.66 -2.80 11.64
C SER A 2 -2.28 -2.16 11.41
N ASN A 3 -1.27 -2.96 11.09
CA ASN A 3 0.13 -2.53 11.11
C ASN A 3 0.49 -1.37 10.14
N SER A 4 -0.16 -1.30 8.97
CA SER A 4 0.13 -0.22 8.00
C SER A 4 -0.53 1.11 8.41
N ARG A 5 -1.70 1.04 9.04
CA ARG A 5 -2.41 2.19 9.57
C ARG A 5 -1.69 2.77 10.79
N GLU A 6 -1.28 1.91 11.73
CA GLU A 6 -0.48 2.30 12.91
C GLU A 6 0.83 2.99 12.51
N LEU A 7 1.46 2.53 11.43
CA LEU A 7 2.67 3.14 10.88
C LEU A 7 2.40 4.57 10.38
N ALA A 8 1.35 4.75 9.59
CA ALA A 8 0.96 6.07 9.07
C ALA A 8 0.63 7.02 10.23
N GLU A 9 -0.13 6.56 11.22
CA GLU A 9 -0.48 7.34 12.40
C GLU A 9 0.73 7.74 13.24
N ALA A 10 1.77 6.89 13.32
CA ALA A 10 2.95 7.15 14.14
C ALA A 10 3.77 8.35 13.66
N MET A 11 3.78 8.67 12.36
CA MET A 11 4.51 9.83 11.84
C MET A 11 3.75 11.14 12.14
N PRO A 12 4.37 12.16 12.75
CA PRO A 12 3.78 13.50 12.89
C PRO A 12 3.42 14.12 11.53
N ALA A 13 2.33 14.89 11.47
CA ALA A 13 1.85 15.49 10.22
C ALA A 13 2.91 16.38 9.54
N ASN A 14 3.70 17.12 10.32
CA ASN A 14 4.77 17.98 9.80
C ASN A 14 5.99 17.21 9.24
N LEU A 15 5.98 15.87 9.29
CA LEU A 15 7.02 14.99 8.76
C LEU A 15 6.49 14.08 7.64
N TYR A 16 5.27 14.31 7.13
CA TYR A 16 4.76 13.56 5.98
C TYR A 16 5.57 13.84 4.70
N ASP A 17 6.12 15.05 4.57
CA ASP A 17 7.01 15.41 3.46
C ASP A 17 8.48 14.97 3.69
N TYR A 18 8.79 14.33 4.82
CA TYR A 18 10.14 13.91 5.14
C TYR A 18 10.67 12.88 4.14
N LYS A 19 11.91 13.12 3.66
CA LYS A 19 12.66 12.22 2.81
C LYS A 19 14.01 11.88 3.47
N PRO A 20 14.39 10.59 3.59
CA PRO A 20 15.69 10.20 4.14
C PRO A 20 16.86 10.56 3.20
N THR A 21 16.62 10.60 1.89
CA THR A 21 17.56 11.09 0.87
C THR A 21 16.80 11.88 -0.20
N PRO A 22 17.45 12.75 -1.00
CA PRO A 22 16.79 13.52 -2.04
C PRO A 22 16.03 12.66 -3.09
N GLU A 23 16.52 11.45 -3.36
CA GLU A 23 15.97 10.52 -4.35
C GLU A 23 14.78 9.71 -3.82
N ALA A 24 14.61 9.64 -2.50
CA ALA A 24 13.55 8.86 -1.88
C ALA A 24 12.18 9.55 -2.03
N MET A 25 11.12 8.74 -2.06
CA MET A 25 9.75 9.23 -1.85
C MET A 25 9.61 9.81 -0.44
N SER A 26 8.76 10.83 -0.27
CA SER A 26 8.41 11.31 1.07
C SER A 26 7.65 10.24 1.84
N PHE A 27 7.51 10.40 3.16
CA PHE A 27 6.73 9.45 3.95
C PHE A 27 5.27 9.34 3.47
N GLY A 28 4.63 10.48 3.17
CA GLY A 28 3.27 10.53 2.61
C GLY A 28 3.20 9.88 1.23
N ASP A 29 4.18 10.17 0.36
CA ASP A 29 4.27 9.59 -0.98
C ASP A 29 4.38 8.06 -0.93
N GLN A 30 5.11 7.49 0.04
CA GLN A 30 5.22 6.05 0.23
C GLN A 30 3.85 5.41 0.53
N ILE A 31 3.02 6.08 1.34
CA ILE A 31 1.67 5.59 1.67
C ILE A 31 0.74 5.69 0.47
N LEU A 32 0.75 6.82 -0.24
CA LEU A 32 -0.02 7.00 -1.47
C LEU A 32 0.40 6.02 -2.57
N HIS A 33 1.69 5.68 -2.63
CA HIS A 33 2.22 4.67 -3.55
C HIS A 33 1.66 3.27 -3.25
N ILE A 34 1.50 2.91 -1.97
CA ILE A 34 0.83 1.66 -1.58
C ILE A 34 -0.60 1.63 -2.12
N ALA A 35 -1.40 2.68 -1.91
CA ALA A 35 -2.77 2.75 -2.42
C ALA A 35 -2.83 2.69 -3.96
N SER A 36 -1.89 3.36 -4.63
CA SER A 36 -1.74 3.31 -6.09
C SER A 36 -1.39 1.90 -6.60
N ASN A 37 -0.53 1.17 -5.89
CA ASN A 37 -0.15 -0.18 -6.26
C ASN A 37 -1.30 -1.16 -6.05
N ILE A 38 -2.06 -1.01 -4.96
CA ILE A 38 -3.30 -1.76 -4.74
C ILE A 38 -4.22 -1.59 -5.94
N SER A 39 -4.53 -0.34 -6.34
CA SER A 39 -5.37 -0.05 -7.51
C SER A 39 -4.90 -0.77 -8.78
N TYR A 40 -3.58 -0.76 -9.02
CA TYR A 40 -2.99 -1.39 -10.20
C TYR A 40 -3.07 -2.91 -10.18
N LEU A 41 -2.68 -3.56 -9.06
CA LEU A 41 -2.63 -5.02 -8.98
C LEU A 41 -4.02 -5.64 -8.84
N THR A 42 -4.95 -5.00 -8.15
CA THR A 42 -6.32 -5.53 -8.06
C THR A 42 -7.04 -5.50 -9.41
N ALA A 43 -6.73 -4.52 -10.26
CA ALA A 43 -7.30 -4.43 -11.60
C ALA A 43 -6.91 -5.62 -12.50
N THR A 44 -5.79 -6.30 -12.23
CA THR A 44 -5.41 -7.51 -12.98
C THR A 44 -6.20 -8.73 -12.52
N ILE A 45 -6.83 -8.68 -11.34
CA ILE A 45 -7.63 -9.77 -10.76
C ILE A 45 -9.08 -9.68 -11.21
N ASN A 46 -9.70 -8.50 -11.12
CA ASN A 46 -11.13 -8.31 -11.40
C ASN A 46 -11.42 -7.52 -12.70
N GLY A 47 -10.38 -7.05 -13.40
CA GLY A 47 -10.53 -6.28 -14.63
C GLY A 47 -10.94 -4.82 -14.42
N GLU A 48 -11.09 -4.36 -13.18
CA GLU A 48 -11.57 -3.01 -12.86
C GLU A 48 -10.52 -2.19 -12.11
N ARG A 49 -10.19 -1.02 -12.66
CA ARG A 49 -9.30 -0.08 -11.99
C ARG A 49 -10.09 0.85 -11.07
N LYS A 50 -9.85 0.73 -9.77
CA LYS A 50 -10.40 1.64 -8.76
C LYS A 50 -9.41 2.75 -8.45
N SER A 51 -9.78 4.01 -8.64
CA SER A 51 -9.00 5.16 -8.12
C SER A 51 -9.36 5.40 -6.66
N PHE A 52 -8.37 5.68 -5.82
CA PHE A 52 -8.58 6.06 -4.40
C PHE A 52 -8.33 7.55 -4.15
N PHE A 53 -7.60 8.21 -5.05
CA PHE A 53 -7.27 9.62 -5.01
C PHE A 53 -6.78 10.05 -6.40
N GLU A 54 -6.89 11.34 -6.72
CA GLU A 54 -6.31 11.90 -7.95
C GLU A 54 -4.83 12.19 -7.73
N LYS A 55 -3.97 11.71 -8.63
CA LYS A 55 -2.52 11.77 -8.43
C LYS A 55 -2.00 13.21 -8.42
N GLU A 56 -2.65 14.06 -9.19
CA GLU A 56 -2.40 15.49 -9.31
C GLU A 56 -2.59 16.21 -7.97
N ASP A 57 -3.49 15.69 -7.12
CA ASP A 57 -3.81 16.27 -5.81
C ASP A 57 -2.88 15.77 -4.69
N SER A 58 -1.98 14.81 -4.99
CA SER A 58 -1.15 14.13 -3.97
C SER A 58 -0.39 15.06 -3.04
N GLN A 59 0.09 16.21 -3.53
CA GLN A 59 0.86 17.19 -2.75
C GLN A 59 -0.02 18.09 -1.87
N SER A 60 -1.34 18.05 -2.05
CA SER A 60 -2.31 18.85 -1.29
C SER A 60 -3.01 18.06 -0.18
N LEU A 61 -2.80 16.74 -0.16
CA LEU A 61 -3.42 15.85 0.83
C LEU A 61 -2.71 15.98 2.17
N ASP A 62 -3.49 16.16 3.23
CA ASP A 62 -3.00 16.12 4.59
C ASP A 62 -2.85 14.67 5.10
N LYS A 63 -2.26 14.55 6.30
CA LYS A 63 -2.04 13.27 6.98
C LYS A 63 -3.32 12.43 7.08
N ASP A 64 -4.42 13.05 7.48
CA ASP A 64 -5.67 12.35 7.75
C ASP A 64 -6.28 11.82 6.46
N SER A 65 -6.30 12.64 5.41
CA SER A 65 -6.73 12.25 4.06
C SER A 65 -5.92 11.07 3.52
N ILE A 66 -4.59 11.10 3.70
CA ILE A 66 -3.70 9.99 3.27
C ILE A 66 -4.00 8.70 4.03
N ILE A 67 -4.31 8.77 5.32
CA ILE A 67 -4.70 7.60 6.13
C ILE A 67 -6.05 7.05 5.66
N GLU A 68 -7.04 7.91 5.39
CA GLU A 68 -8.34 7.49 4.87
C GLU A 68 -8.21 6.79 3.50
N ILE A 69 -7.36 7.31 2.61
CA ILE A 69 -7.03 6.70 1.32
C ILE A 69 -6.41 5.30 1.52
N LEU A 70 -5.46 5.18 2.44
CA LEU A 70 -4.82 3.90 2.77
C LEU A 70 -5.85 2.88 3.30
N ASP A 71 -6.75 3.31 4.18
CA ASP A 71 -7.80 2.47 4.76
C ASP A 71 -8.80 2.03 3.68
N ALA A 72 -9.24 2.94 2.81
CA ALA A 72 -10.12 2.62 1.69
C ALA A 72 -9.48 1.60 0.73
N ALA A 73 -8.19 1.74 0.45
CA ALA A 73 -7.46 0.84 -0.43
C ALA A 73 -7.26 -0.55 0.21
N ASN A 74 -6.92 -0.63 1.50
CA ASN A 74 -6.81 -1.91 2.20
C ASN A 74 -8.17 -2.63 2.34
N ASN A 75 -9.24 -1.88 2.63
CA ASN A 75 -10.60 -2.44 2.68
C ASN A 75 -11.02 -2.99 1.33
N TYR A 76 -10.66 -2.33 0.23
CA TYR A 76 -10.93 -2.85 -1.11
C TYR A 76 -10.25 -4.19 -1.38
N VAL A 77 -8.98 -4.37 -0.96
CA VAL A 77 -8.30 -5.66 -1.04
C VAL A 77 -9.00 -6.72 -0.19
N LEU A 78 -9.44 -6.37 1.02
CA LEU A 78 -10.17 -7.28 1.90
C LEU A 78 -11.48 -7.78 1.29
N GLU A 79 -12.29 -6.88 0.71
CA GLU A 79 -13.52 -7.27 0.04
C GLU A 79 -13.23 -8.13 -1.21
N LEU A 80 -12.23 -7.75 -2.02
CA LEU A 80 -11.85 -8.54 -3.18
C LEU A 80 -11.42 -9.97 -2.80
N ILE A 81 -10.67 -10.14 -1.71
CA ILE A 81 -10.30 -11.48 -1.19
C ILE A 81 -11.55 -12.28 -0.78
N LYS A 82 -12.54 -11.65 -0.15
CA LYS A 82 -13.78 -12.34 0.27
C LYS A 82 -14.65 -12.75 -0.91
N GLU A 83 -14.67 -11.93 -1.96
CA GLU A 83 -15.47 -12.16 -3.16
C GLU A 83 -14.80 -13.11 -4.16
N THR A 84 -13.48 -13.32 -4.04
CA THR A 84 -12.74 -14.25 -4.91
C THR A 84 -13.02 -15.69 -4.48
N GLU A 85 -13.66 -16.46 -5.36
CA GLU A 85 -13.90 -17.88 -5.15
C GLU A 85 -12.57 -18.65 -5.20
N LYS A 86 -12.46 -19.71 -4.38
CA LYS A 86 -11.22 -20.50 -4.31
C LYS A 86 -10.78 -21.05 -5.67
N SER A 87 -11.73 -21.45 -6.51
CA SER A 87 -11.44 -21.96 -7.86
C SER A 87 -10.83 -20.91 -8.80
N GLN A 88 -11.03 -19.62 -8.50
CA GLN A 88 -10.47 -18.53 -9.31
C GLN A 88 -9.00 -18.26 -8.99
N LEU A 89 -8.50 -18.71 -7.83
CA LEU A 89 -7.13 -18.44 -7.40
C LEU A 89 -6.08 -19.03 -8.34
N ASP A 90 -6.40 -20.17 -8.96
CA ASP A 90 -5.54 -20.88 -9.92
C ASP A 90 -5.68 -20.36 -11.36
N GLU A 91 -6.58 -19.41 -11.62
CA GLU A 91 -6.72 -18.82 -12.96
C GLU A 91 -5.44 -18.07 -13.35
N GLU A 92 -4.89 -18.44 -14.51
CA GLU A 92 -3.72 -17.77 -15.08
C GLU A 92 -4.08 -16.43 -15.71
N ILE A 93 -3.26 -15.42 -15.41
CA ILE A 93 -3.28 -14.10 -16.03
C ILE A 93 -1.87 -13.74 -16.50
N VAL A 94 -1.79 -12.90 -17.53
CA VAL A 94 -0.50 -12.35 -18.00
C VAL A 94 -0.20 -11.08 -17.22
N PHE A 95 0.86 -11.08 -16.43
CA PHE A 95 1.36 -9.91 -15.71
C PHE A 95 2.83 -9.68 -16.05
N ALA A 96 3.17 -8.46 -16.50
CA ALA A 96 4.55 -8.10 -16.86
C ALA A 96 5.23 -9.09 -17.84
N ASN A 97 4.47 -9.61 -18.82
CA ASN A 97 4.89 -10.62 -19.79
C ASN A 97 5.17 -12.03 -19.21
N GLU A 98 4.80 -12.27 -17.96
CA GLU A 98 4.89 -13.58 -17.31
C GLU A 98 3.49 -14.12 -17.01
N ASN A 99 3.33 -15.45 -17.04
CA ASN A 99 2.11 -16.10 -16.58
C ASN A 99 2.14 -16.19 -15.05
N MET A 100 1.10 -15.67 -14.41
CA MET A 100 0.93 -15.71 -12.95
C MET A 100 -0.49 -16.15 -12.63
N THR A 101 -0.69 -16.86 -11.52
CA THR A 101 -2.04 -17.10 -11.03
C THR A 101 -2.59 -15.86 -10.32
N LYS A 102 -3.92 -15.72 -10.20
CA LYS A 102 -4.52 -14.68 -9.35
C LYS A 102 -4.01 -14.74 -7.91
N GLU A 103 -3.74 -15.93 -7.38
CA GLU A 103 -3.10 -16.11 -6.08
C GLU A 103 -1.71 -15.43 -6.02
N ASN A 104 -0.89 -15.60 -7.06
CA ASN A 104 0.43 -14.98 -7.11
C ASN A 104 0.34 -13.44 -7.10
N ILE A 105 -0.71 -12.85 -7.67
CA ILE A 105 -0.93 -11.40 -7.60
C ILE A 105 -1.25 -10.95 -6.17
N PHE A 106 -2.07 -11.70 -5.42
CA PHE A 106 -2.30 -11.38 -4.00
C PHE A 106 -1.00 -11.46 -3.18
N TYR A 107 -0.15 -12.44 -3.44
CA TYR A 107 1.17 -12.51 -2.79
C TYR A 107 2.08 -11.35 -3.21
N LEU A 108 2.08 -10.96 -4.48
CA LEU A 108 2.82 -9.80 -4.96
C LEU A 108 2.36 -8.52 -4.26
N LEU A 109 1.05 -8.32 -4.12
CA LEU A 109 0.45 -7.19 -3.41
C LEU A 109 0.91 -7.17 -1.94
N ARG A 110 0.82 -8.31 -1.24
CA ARG A 110 1.33 -8.44 0.14
C ARG A 110 2.82 -8.14 0.25
N GLY A 111 3.62 -8.62 -0.70
CA GLY A 111 5.06 -8.41 -0.76
C GLY A 111 5.42 -6.94 -0.94
N HIS A 112 4.76 -6.26 -1.87
CA HIS A 112 4.91 -4.83 -2.14
C HIS A 112 4.55 -3.98 -0.90
N GLN A 113 3.39 -4.25 -0.29
CA GLN A 113 2.99 -3.56 0.94
C GLN A 113 4.01 -3.76 2.07
N THR A 114 4.53 -4.98 2.22
CA THR A 114 5.54 -5.28 3.25
C THR A 114 6.85 -4.55 2.98
N HIS A 115 7.28 -4.45 1.72
CA HIS A 115 8.47 -3.71 1.31
C HIS A 115 8.38 -2.23 1.70
N HIS A 116 7.32 -1.53 1.28
CA HIS A 116 7.14 -0.11 1.59
C HIS A 116 6.93 0.17 3.07
N ARG A 117 6.21 -0.71 3.79
CA ARG A 117 6.12 -0.62 5.25
C ARG A 117 7.50 -0.74 5.90
N GLY A 118 8.35 -1.65 5.41
CA GLY A 118 9.73 -1.78 5.86
C GLY A 118 10.54 -0.49 5.70
N GLN A 119 10.39 0.19 4.56
CA GLN A 119 11.00 1.50 4.32
C GLN A 119 10.48 2.54 5.31
N CYS A 120 9.16 2.70 5.45
CA CYS A 120 8.55 3.68 6.35
C CYS A 120 8.91 3.46 7.84
N LEU A 121 9.14 2.22 8.28
CA LEU A 121 9.66 1.93 9.63
C LEU A 121 11.05 2.56 9.85
N VAL A 122 11.90 2.60 8.82
CA VAL A 122 13.21 3.28 8.88
C VAL A 122 13.02 4.80 8.98
N TYR A 123 12.03 5.37 8.26
CA TYR A 123 11.75 6.82 8.29
C TYR A 123 11.36 7.27 9.71
N LEU A 124 10.50 6.49 10.40
CA LEU A 124 10.16 6.75 11.80
C LEU A 124 11.41 6.76 12.69
N ARG A 125 12.26 5.73 12.57
CA ARG A 125 13.48 5.59 13.39
C ARG A 125 14.48 6.71 13.15
N LEU A 126 14.67 7.13 11.90
CA LEU A 126 15.57 8.24 11.55
C LEU A 126 15.10 9.58 12.15
N ASN A 127 13.80 9.73 12.42
CA ASN A 127 13.22 10.88 13.09
C ASN A 127 13.05 10.68 14.61
N GLY A 128 13.65 9.63 15.19
CA GLY A 128 13.57 9.35 16.64
C GLY A 128 12.17 8.90 17.11
N ILE A 129 11.27 8.56 16.18
CA ILE A 129 9.91 8.11 16.49
C ILE A 129 9.92 6.61 16.72
N LYS A 130 9.25 6.19 17.81
CA LYS A 130 9.09 4.76 18.11
C LYS A 130 8.23 4.11 17.02
N ALA A 131 8.87 3.25 16.24
CA ALA A 131 8.19 2.45 15.23
C ALA A 131 7.25 1.41 15.87
N PRO A 132 6.07 1.13 15.26
CA PRO A 132 5.22 0.02 15.67
C PRO A 132 5.96 -1.33 15.63
N GLY A 133 5.48 -2.29 16.41
CA GLY A 133 6.02 -3.65 16.39
C GLY A 133 5.79 -4.33 15.04
N TYR A 134 6.64 -5.29 14.69
CA TYR A 134 6.45 -6.14 13.53
C TYR A 134 6.02 -7.53 13.97
N VAL A 135 4.94 -8.03 13.38
CA VAL A 135 4.49 -9.42 13.49
C VAL A 135 4.56 -10.03 12.10
N GLY A 136 5.39 -11.06 11.94
CA GLY A 136 5.69 -11.69 10.65
C GLY A 136 4.97 -13.01 10.39
N TRP A 137 4.08 -13.42 11.30
CA TRP A 137 3.35 -14.68 11.27
C TRP A 137 1.85 -14.43 11.43
#